data_AF-A0A1D3RMD3-F1
#
_entry.id   AF-A0A1D3RMD3-F1
#
_cell.length_a   1.000
_cell.length_b   1.000
_cell.length_c   1.000
_cell.angle_alpha   90.00
_cell.angle_beta   90.00
_cell.angle_gamma   90.00
#
_symmetry.space_group_name_H-M   'P 1'
#
loop_
_entity.id
_entity.type
_entity.pdbx_description
1 polymer ?
#
loop_
_entity_poly.entity_id
_entity_poly.type
_entity_poly.pdbx_seq_one_letter_code
_entity_poly.pdbx_strand_id
1 'polypeptide(L)'
;MDLACGLGANALLLAQQGMTVQAWDISTLALQKLQVQADTEALSIKTFTKEITPYSFSINSFDVVVVGRFLDRSICNAIMECLKPNGLLFYQTYTQHKVYLHGPKNPKFLLADNELLSLFSPMKVIYYRENSAVGDTRQGLRNEAQFIGQKRG
;
A
#
# COMPACT_ATOMS: atom_id res chain seq x y z
N MET A 1 8.11 -1.37 -4.65
CA MET A 1 7.14 -2.48 -4.79
C MET A 1 5.74 -1.90 -4.65
N ASP A 2 4.84 -2.26 -5.55
CA ASP A 2 3.40 -2.02 -5.45
C ASP A 2 2.73 -3.32 -5.01
N LEU A 3 2.25 -3.36 -3.77
CA LEU A 3 1.75 -4.57 -3.10
C LEU A 3 0.22 -4.64 -3.18
N ALA A 4 -0.32 -5.79 -3.56
CA ALA A 4 -1.74 -5.97 -3.87
C ALA A 4 -2.20 -4.92 -4.90
N CYS A 5 -1.45 -4.84 -6.00
CA CYS A 5 -1.46 -3.70 -6.91
C CYS A 5 -2.75 -3.56 -7.75
N GLY A 6 -3.57 -4.60 -7.83
CA GLY A 6 -4.72 -4.68 -8.74
C GLY A 6 -4.27 -4.41 -10.18
N LEU A 7 -4.87 -3.40 -10.81
CA LEU A 7 -4.52 -2.95 -12.17
C LEU A 7 -3.20 -2.15 -12.24
N GLY A 8 -2.51 -1.92 -11.10
CA GLY A 8 -1.17 -1.35 -11.06
C GLY A 8 -1.08 0.15 -11.27
N ALA A 9 -2.10 0.92 -10.88
CA ALA A 9 -2.07 2.39 -11.02
C ALA A 9 -0.85 3.02 -10.33
N ASN A 10 -0.49 2.55 -9.13
CA ASN A 10 0.72 3.03 -8.45
C ASN A 10 1.98 2.51 -9.15
N ALA A 11 2.00 1.24 -9.58
CA ALA A 11 3.13 0.69 -10.31
C ALA A 11 3.47 1.48 -11.58
N LEU A 12 2.46 1.85 -12.36
CA LEU A 12 2.60 2.68 -13.56
C LEU A 12 3.16 4.05 -13.21
N LEU A 13 2.55 4.75 -12.23
CA LEU A 13 3.02 6.06 -11.78
C LEU A 13 4.49 6.03 -11.35
N LEU A 14 4.88 5.06 -10.51
CA LEU A 14 6.25 4.94 -10.02
C LEU A 14 7.23 4.66 -11.15
N ALA A 15 6.88 3.78 -12.10
CA ALA A 15 7.73 3.46 -13.23
C ALA A 15 7.89 4.64 -14.20
N GLN A 16 6.83 5.43 -14.40
CA GLN A 16 6.90 6.68 -15.17
C GLN A 16 7.82 7.73 -14.53
N GLN A 17 8.03 7.67 -13.21
CA GLN A 17 9.03 8.48 -12.49
C GLN A 17 10.43 7.86 -12.51
N GLY A 18 10.68 6.83 -13.33
CA GLY A 18 11.99 6.21 -13.51
C GLY A 18 12.35 5.13 -12.49
N MET A 19 11.40 4.68 -11.67
CA MET A 19 11.65 3.59 -10.72
C MET A 19 11.54 2.22 -11.40
N THR A 20 12.34 1.25 -10.94
CA THR A 20 12.12 -0.17 -11.24
C THR A 20 11.10 -0.75 -10.27
N VAL A 21 9.98 -1.23 -10.79
CA VAL A 21 8.83 -1.63 -9.98
C VAL A 21 8.59 -3.12 -10.05
N GLN A 22 8.41 -3.74 -8.88
CA GLN A 22 7.74 -5.04 -8.76
C GLN A 22 6.30 -4.81 -8.35
N ALA A 23 5.36 -5.37 -9.12
CA ALA A 23 3.92 -5.28 -8.89
C ALA A 23 3.36 -6.67 -8.53
N TRP A 24 2.82 -6.81 -7.33
CA TRP A 24 2.39 -8.11 -6.78
C TRP A 24 0.88 -8.10 -6.59
N ASP A 25 0.19 -9.12 -7.11
CA ASP A 25 -1.24 -9.32 -6.89
C ASP A 25 -1.62 -10.80 -7.03
N ILE A 26 -2.76 -11.19 -6.47
CA ILE A 26 -3.29 -12.55 -6.64
C ILE A 26 -3.98 -12.72 -8.00
N SER A 27 -4.44 -11.63 -8.62
CA SER A 27 -5.19 -11.63 -9.87
C SER A 27 -4.28 -11.67 -11.09
N THR A 28 -4.11 -12.85 -11.67
CA THR A 28 -3.40 -13.03 -12.96
C THR A 28 -3.95 -12.13 -14.05
N LEU A 29 -5.28 -11.95 -14.13
CA LEU A 29 -5.91 -11.11 -15.15
C LEU A 29 -5.52 -9.63 -15.00
N ALA A 30 -5.47 -9.13 -13.76
CA ALA A 30 -5.09 -7.74 -13.51
C ALA A 30 -3.61 -7.50 -13.87
N LEU A 31 -2.75 -8.45 -13.52
CA LEU A 31 -1.32 -8.40 -13.82
C LEU A 31 -1.02 -8.53 -15.32
N GLN A 32 -1.78 -9.35 -16.06
CA GLN A 32 -1.67 -9.41 -17.52
C GLN A 32 -1.97 -8.07 -18.17
N LYS A 33 -3.05 -7.40 -17.74
CA LYS A 33 -3.39 -6.05 -18.24
C LYS A 33 -2.31 -5.03 -17.91
N LEU A 34 -1.79 -5.05 -16.68
CA LEU A 34 -0.70 -4.20 -16.26
C LEU A 34 0.56 -4.44 -17.11
N GLN A 35 0.91 -5.70 -17.39
CA GLN A 35 2.09 -6.02 -18.20
C GLN A 35 1.95 -5.50 -19.63
N VAL A 36 0.78 -5.68 -20.27
CA VAL A 36 0.52 -5.14 -21.61
C VAL A 36 0.70 -3.63 -21.64
N GLN A 37 0.19 -2.92 -20.63
CA GLN A 37 0.35 -1.47 -20.54
C GLN A 37 1.81 -1.08 -20.30
N ALA A 38 2.50 -1.77 -19.39
CA ALA A 38 3.92 -1.53 -19.12
C ALA A 38 4.77 -1.72 -20.36
N ASP A 39 4.54 -2.78 -21.14
CA ASP A 39 5.27 -3.06 -22.38
C ASP A 39 4.99 -1.99 -23.45
N THR A 40 3.73 -1.55 -23.57
CA THR A 40 3.31 -0.50 -24.51
C THR A 40 3.98 0.84 -24.21
N GLU A 41 4.10 1.19 -22.93
CA GLU A 41 4.72 2.43 -22.46
C GLU A 41 6.24 2.28 -22.20
N ALA A 42 6.83 1.11 -22.49
CA ALA A 42 8.22 0.76 -22.21
C ALA A 42 8.66 1.02 -20.74
N LEU A 43 7.77 0.74 -19.79
CA LEU A 43 7.97 0.96 -18.36
C LEU A 43 8.69 -0.20 -17.68
N SER A 44 9.56 0.11 -16.71
CA SER A 44 10.31 -0.87 -15.93
C SER A 44 9.46 -1.52 -14.83
N ILE A 45 8.46 -2.30 -15.23
CA ILE A 45 7.55 -3.03 -14.34
C ILE A 45 7.70 -4.54 -14.54
N LYS A 46 7.90 -5.25 -13.43
CA LYS A 46 7.83 -6.72 -13.39
C LYS A 46 6.65 -7.16 -12.52
N THR A 47 5.77 -7.96 -13.12
CA THR A 47 4.58 -8.48 -12.45
C THR A 47 4.85 -9.83 -11.79
N PHE A 48 4.19 -10.08 -10.66
CA PHE A 48 4.28 -11.35 -9.94
C PHE A 48 2.90 -11.77 -9.42
N THR A 49 2.32 -12.81 -10.02
CA THR A 49 1.11 -13.44 -9.49
C THR A 49 1.47 -14.22 -8.23
N LYS A 50 0.95 -13.80 -7.07
CA LYS A 50 1.18 -14.52 -5.81
C LYS A 50 0.07 -14.26 -4.80
N GLU A 51 -0.22 -15.28 -4.00
CA GLU A 51 -0.83 -15.06 -2.70
C GLU A 51 0.22 -14.44 -1.77
N ILE A 52 -0.13 -13.31 -1.16
CA ILE A 52 0.79 -12.55 -0.30
C ILE A 52 0.66 -13.10 1.11
N THR A 53 1.74 -13.67 1.61
CA THR A 53 1.84 -14.18 2.99
C THR A 53 3.08 -13.57 3.64
N PRO A 54 3.26 -13.69 4.97
CA PRO A 54 4.46 -13.18 5.63
C PRO A 54 5.77 -13.75 5.06
N TYR A 55 5.74 -14.94 4.46
CA TYR A 55 6.90 -15.62 3.87
C TYR A 55 7.20 -15.20 2.42
N SER A 56 6.35 -14.36 1.82
CA SER A 56 6.52 -13.90 0.44
C SER A 56 7.64 -12.85 0.28
N PHE A 57 8.16 -12.31 1.39
CA PHE A 57 9.03 -11.15 1.42
C PHE A 57 10.48 -11.51 1.72
N SER A 58 11.41 -10.96 0.95
CA SER A 58 12.84 -10.98 1.29
C SER A 58 13.20 -9.75 2.13
N ILE A 59 13.96 -9.96 3.20
CA ILE A 59 14.43 -8.88 4.09
C ILE A 59 15.31 -7.88 3.32
N ASN A 60 15.20 -6.58 3.62
CA ASN A 60 16.03 -5.51 3.07
C ASN A 60 16.12 -5.49 1.53
N SER A 61 15.01 -5.73 0.84
CA SER A 61 14.95 -5.86 -0.62
C SER A 61 14.42 -4.61 -1.33
N PHE A 62 13.63 -3.77 -0.67
CA PHE A 62 12.95 -2.64 -1.31
C PHE A 62 13.30 -1.28 -0.70
N ASP A 63 13.55 -0.29 -1.55
CA ASP A 63 13.72 1.11 -1.14
C ASP A 63 12.37 1.78 -0.82
N VAL A 64 11.31 1.38 -1.54
CA VAL A 64 9.94 1.88 -1.36
C VAL A 64 8.93 0.74 -1.48
N VAL A 65 7.97 0.69 -0.56
CA VAL A 65 6.78 -0.16 -0.63
C VAL A 65 5.53 0.71 -0.62
N VAL A 66 4.62 0.46 -1.56
CA VAL A 66 3.33 1.14 -1.65
C VAL A 66 2.21 0.12 -1.45
N VAL A 67 1.27 0.44 -0.57
CA VAL A 67 0.07 -0.36 -0.29
C VAL A 67 -1.15 0.53 -0.40
N GLY A 68 -2.03 0.23 -1.36
CA GLY A 68 -3.24 1.01 -1.62
C GLY A 68 -4.50 0.17 -1.50
N ARG A 69 -5.44 0.59 -0.66
CA ARG A 69 -6.78 -0.04 -0.46
C ARG A 69 -6.74 -1.53 -0.18
N PHE A 70 -5.67 -1.98 0.45
CA PHE A 70 -5.46 -3.33 0.92
C PHE A 70 -5.22 -3.31 2.43
N LEU A 71 -5.60 -4.37 3.13
CA LEU A 71 -5.30 -4.54 4.55
C LEU A 71 -5.22 -6.03 4.90
N ASP A 72 -4.02 -6.45 5.28
CA ASP A 72 -3.77 -7.69 6.00
C ASP A 72 -2.78 -7.38 7.12
N ARG A 73 -3.25 -7.54 8.36
CA ARG A 73 -2.46 -7.24 9.57
C ARG A 73 -1.32 -8.24 9.76
N SER A 74 -1.49 -9.47 9.25
CA SER A 74 -0.52 -10.56 9.44
C SER A 74 0.81 -10.29 8.73
N ILE A 75 0.81 -9.46 7.69
CA ILE A 75 2.00 -9.16 6.88
C ILE A 75 2.68 -7.84 7.25
N CYS A 76 2.15 -7.03 8.18
CA CYS A 76 2.69 -5.72 8.51
C CYS A 76 4.16 -5.77 8.94
N ASN A 77 4.54 -6.78 9.75
CA ASN A 77 5.93 -6.98 10.14
C ASN A 77 6.82 -7.31 8.94
N ALA A 78 6.38 -8.22 8.06
CA ALA A 78 7.12 -8.60 6.86
C ALA A 78 7.29 -7.41 5.89
N ILE A 79 6.30 -6.52 5.78
CA ILE A 79 6.40 -5.27 5.02
C ILE A 79 7.51 -4.38 5.58
N MET A 80 7.58 -4.21 6.91
CA MET A 80 8.65 -3.42 7.54
C MET A 80 10.03 -4.06 7.35
N GLU A 81 10.12 -5.38 7.46
CA GLU A 81 11.38 -6.12 7.32
C GLU A 81 11.90 -6.11 5.88
N CYS A 82 11.01 -6.14 4.88
CA CYS A 82 11.41 -6.13 3.48
C CYS A 82 11.96 -4.77 3.01
N LEU A 83 11.67 -3.69 3.72
CA LEU A 83 12.28 -2.39 3.44
C LEU A 83 13.77 -2.41 3.78
N LYS A 84 14.60 -1.80 2.93
CA LYS A 84 16.00 -1.50 3.24
C LYS A 84 16.10 -0.46 4.36
N PRO A 85 17.25 -0.34 5.05
CA PRO A 85 17.54 0.81 5.91
C PRO A 85 17.19 2.13 5.20
N ASN A 86 16.49 3.04 5.88
CA ASN A 86 15.95 4.30 5.36
C ASN A 86 14.85 4.19 4.29
N GLY A 87 14.41 2.97 3.96
CA GLY A 87 13.32 2.72 3.01
C GLY A 87 11.97 3.24 3.49
N LEU A 88 11.08 3.53 2.54
CA LEU A 88 9.80 4.18 2.79
C LEU A 88 8.61 3.25 2.57
N LEU A 89 7.67 3.25 3.50
CA LEU A 89 6.33 2.70 3.33
C LEU A 89 5.34 3.83 3.03
N PHE A 90 4.59 3.71 1.94
CA PHE A 90 3.41 4.51 1.65
C PHE A 90 2.18 3.61 1.81
N TYR A 91 1.28 3.98 2.69
CA TYR A 91 0.09 3.18 2.99
C TYR A 91 -1.15 4.05 2.98
N GLN A 92 -2.16 3.64 2.21
CA GLN A 92 -3.47 4.27 2.23
C GLN A 92 -4.56 3.19 2.17
N THR A 93 -5.45 3.15 3.16
CA THR A 93 -6.57 2.18 3.15
C THR A 93 -7.75 2.68 3.97
N TYR A 94 -8.83 1.91 3.95
CA TYR A 94 -10.12 2.29 4.51
C TYR A 94 -10.17 2.21 6.05
N THR A 95 -10.95 3.10 6.67
CA THR A 95 -11.23 3.16 8.11
C THR A 95 -12.63 2.64 8.43
N GLN A 96 -12.83 2.20 9.66
CA GLN A 96 -14.14 1.75 10.17
C GLN A 96 -15.15 2.91 10.25
N HIS A 97 -14.68 4.10 10.62
CA HIS A 97 -15.49 5.31 10.61
C HIS A 97 -15.71 5.79 9.16
N LYS A 98 -16.93 5.56 8.68
CA LYS A 98 -17.35 5.92 7.33
C LYS A 98 -18.35 7.06 7.35
N VAL A 99 -17.99 8.16 6.68
CA VAL A 99 -18.91 9.24 6.30
C VAL A 99 -19.77 8.82 5.11
N TYR A 100 -19.19 8.08 4.16
CA TYR A 100 -19.90 7.57 2.98
C TYR A 100 -19.88 6.05 2.95
N LEU A 101 -20.97 5.41 2.52
CA LEU A 101 -21.09 3.95 2.44
C LEU A 101 -20.38 3.36 1.20
N HIS A 102 -19.09 3.65 1.05
CA HIS A 102 -18.21 3.13 -0.01
C HIS A 102 -17.09 2.26 0.56
N GLY A 103 -16.50 1.41 -0.29
CA GLY A 103 -15.43 0.47 0.10
C GLY A 103 -15.94 -0.78 0.85
N PRO A 104 -15.02 -1.58 1.41
CA PRO A 104 -15.35 -2.88 2.01
C PRO A 104 -16.23 -2.73 3.26
N LYS A 105 -17.19 -3.63 3.46
CA LYS A 105 -18.07 -3.61 4.65
C LYS A 105 -17.54 -4.46 5.80
N ASN A 106 -16.64 -5.40 5.53
CA ASN A 106 -16.12 -6.31 6.53
C ASN A 106 -15.07 -5.59 7.40
N PRO A 107 -15.24 -5.52 8.74
CA PRO A 107 -14.28 -4.90 9.65
C PRO A 107 -12.86 -5.45 9.53
N LYS A 108 -12.68 -6.70 9.08
CA LYS A 108 -11.36 -7.28 8.82
C LYS A 108 -10.53 -6.45 7.82
N PHE A 109 -11.18 -5.71 6.91
CA PHE A 109 -10.52 -4.87 5.91
C PHE A 109 -10.61 -3.38 6.21
N LEU A 110 -10.95 -3.01 7.45
CA LEU A 110 -11.12 -1.63 7.87
C LEU A 110 -10.25 -1.35 9.10
N LEU A 111 -9.52 -0.23 9.07
CA LEU A 111 -8.71 0.24 10.18
C LEU A 111 -9.58 0.77 11.31
N ALA A 112 -9.28 0.38 12.55
CA ALA A 112 -9.73 1.10 13.73
C ALA A 112 -8.97 2.44 13.87
N ASP A 113 -9.44 3.31 14.76
CA ASP A 113 -8.84 4.63 14.98
C ASP A 113 -7.35 4.52 15.32
N ASN A 114 -6.51 5.24 14.59
CA ASN A 114 -5.05 5.24 14.76
C ASN A 114 -4.39 3.86 14.63
N GLU A 115 -5.09 2.85 14.08
CA GLU A 115 -4.56 1.49 13.99
C GLU A 115 -3.32 1.45 13.09
N LEU A 116 -3.28 2.27 12.03
CA LEU A 116 -2.15 2.31 11.12
C LEU A 116 -0.86 2.81 11.80
N LEU A 117 -0.96 3.74 12.75
CA LEU A 117 0.17 4.17 13.58
C LEU A 117 0.66 3.02 14.49
N SER A 118 -0.28 2.26 15.04
CA SER A 118 0.04 1.15 15.95
C SER A 118 0.73 0.00 15.21
N LEU A 119 0.20 -0.38 14.04
CA LEU A 119 0.74 -1.45 13.18
C LEU A 119 2.18 -1.18 12.72
N PHE A 120 2.54 0.09 12.52
CA PHE A 120 3.85 0.51 12.01
C PHE A 120 4.66 1.33 13.03
N SER A 121 4.36 1.18 14.32
CA SER A 121 4.99 1.92 15.43
C SER A 121 6.54 1.84 15.51
N PRO A 122 7.22 0.78 15.03
CA PRO A 122 8.69 0.77 14.97
C PRO A 122 9.28 1.78 13.96
N MET A 123 8.50 2.19 12.94
CA MET A 123 8.96 3.11 11.91
C MET A 123 9.01 4.56 12.40
N LYS A 124 9.85 5.38 11.78
CA LYS A 124 9.79 6.83 11.94
C LYS A 124 8.60 7.35 11.13
N VAL A 125 7.62 7.97 11.78
CA VAL A 125 6.48 8.59 11.10
C VAL A 125 6.95 9.84 10.36
N ILE A 126 6.69 9.89 9.06
CA ILE A 126 6.97 11.04 8.19
C ILE A 126 5.67 11.81 7.89
N TYR A 127 4.60 11.06 7.65
CA TYR A 127 3.27 11.62 7.42
C TYR A 127 2.22 10.68 8.00
N TYR A 128 1.19 11.25 8.61
CA TYR A 128 -0.02 10.53 8.95
C TYR A 128 -1.21 11.46 8.87
N ARG A 129 -2.30 10.96 8.28
CA ARG A 129 -3.57 11.67 8.21
C ARG A 129 -4.73 10.70 8.31
N GLU A 130 -5.57 10.95 9.30
CA GLU A 130 -6.84 10.24 9.49
C GLU A 130 -7.85 11.27 10.02
N ASN A 131 -8.74 11.72 9.14
CA ASN A 131 -9.65 12.80 9.51
C ASN A 131 -10.92 12.29 10.22
N SER A 132 -11.28 11.02 10.03
CA SER A 132 -12.54 10.42 10.53
C SER A 132 -13.74 11.37 10.30
N ALA A 133 -14.45 11.75 11.37
CA ALA A 133 -15.59 12.68 11.35
C ALA A 133 -15.23 14.12 11.76
N VAL A 134 -13.95 14.49 11.79
CA VAL A 134 -13.50 15.82 12.24
C VAL A 134 -13.73 16.88 11.16
N GLY A 135 -14.29 18.02 11.55
CA GLY A 135 -14.52 19.19 10.71
C GLY A 135 -15.73 19.05 9.75
N ASP A 136 -15.73 19.81 8.66
CA ASP A 136 -16.77 19.67 7.62
C ASP A 136 -16.62 18.34 6.89
N THR A 137 -17.48 17.38 7.20
CA THR A 137 -17.40 16.00 6.69
C THR A 137 -17.55 15.90 5.17
N ARG A 138 -17.98 16.97 4.48
CA ARG A 138 -18.09 17.03 3.01
C ARG A 138 -16.78 17.34 2.29
N GLN A 139 -15.71 17.67 3.02
CA GLN A 139 -14.43 18.10 2.44
C GLN A 139 -13.27 17.22 2.89
N GLY A 140 -12.19 17.13 2.10
CA GLY A 140 -10.96 16.44 2.49
C GLY A 140 -11.02 14.90 2.44
N LEU A 141 -9.99 14.25 2.97
CA LEU A 141 -9.89 12.78 2.98
C LEU A 141 -10.94 12.18 3.92
N ARG A 142 -11.76 11.25 3.42
CA ARG A 142 -12.83 10.58 4.16
C ARG A 142 -12.74 9.08 3.98
N ASN A 143 -13.18 8.35 5.02
CA ASN A 143 -13.21 6.88 5.07
C ASN A 143 -11.85 6.20 4.91
N GLU A 144 -10.75 6.94 4.93
CA GLU A 144 -9.42 6.43 4.65
C GLU A 144 -8.41 7.08 5.59
N ALA A 145 -7.34 6.33 5.88
CA ALA A 145 -6.14 6.81 6.55
C ALA A 145 -4.96 6.74 5.60
N GLN A 146 -4.04 7.70 5.74
CA GLN A 146 -2.79 7.77 4.99
C GLN A 146 -1.60 7.75 5.95
N PHE A 147 -0.57 7.01 5.61
CA PHE A 147 0.67 6.90 6.39
C PHE A 147 1.88 6.85 5.47
N ILE A 148 2.92 7.62 5.83
CA ILE A 148 4.28 7.46 5.30
C ILE A 148 5.20 7.20 6.49
N GLY A 149 5.86 6.05 6.46
CA GLY A 149 6.83 5.64 7.47
C GLY A 149 8.19 5.39 6.85
N GLN A 150 9.26 5.71 7.59
CA GLN A 150 10.63 5.38 7.22
C GLN A 150 11.18 4.29 8.15
N LYS A 151 11.76 3.23 7.58
CA LYS A 151 12.50 2.23 8.34
C LYS A 151 13.74 2.88 8.95
N ARG A 152 13.94 2.72 10.25
CA ARG A 152 15.15 3.22 10.93
C ARG A 152 16.37 2.45 10.43
N GLY A 153 17.48 3.17 10.26
CA GLY A 153 18.77 2.60 9.85
C GLY A 153 19.37 1.67 10.90
#